data_AF-A0A7V3CFW4-F1
#
_entry.id   AF-A0A7V3CFW4-F1
#
_cell.length_a   1.000
_cell.length_b   1.000
_cell.length_c   1.000
_cell.angle_alpha   90.00
_cell.angle_beta   90.00
_cell.angle_gamma   90.00
#
_symmetry.space_group_name_H-M   'P 1'
#
loop_
_entity.id
_entity.type
_entity.pdbx_description
1 polymer ?
#
loop_
_entity_poly.entity_id
_entity_poly.type
_entity_poly.pdbx_seq_one_letter_code
_entity_poly.pdbx_strand_id
1 'polypeptide(L)'
;MSTYAIGDIQGCFLTLQRLLERIAFDPARDRLWLVGDLVNRGPRSLEVLRWARGLGESVVAVLGNHDLHLLARAAGVTHARRRDSLEQVLQAADREDL
;
A
#
# COMPACT_ATOMS: atom_id res chain seq x y z
N MET A 1 -10.18 -10.77 -18.58
CA MET A 1 -9.25 -10.92 -17.46
C MET A 1 -7.99 -10.20 -17.85
N SER A 2 -7.80 -9.02 -17.28
CA SER A 2 -6.60 -8.21 -17.47
C SER A 2 -5.73 -8.31 -16.21
N THR A 3 -4.42 -8.15 -16.37
CA THR A 3 -3.50 -7.96 -15.25
C THR A 3 -2.85 -6.60 -15.41
N TYR A 4 -2.96 -5.76 -14.38
CA TYR A 4 -2.38 -4.42 -14.35
C TYR A 4 -1.21 -4.39 -13.38
N ALA A 5 -0.06 -3.92 -13.84
CA ALA A 5 1.06 -3.60 -12.96
C ALA A 5 1.01 -2.11 -12.62
N ILE A 6 0.94 -1.78 -11.33
CA ILE A 6 0.89 -0.41 -10.82
C ILE A 6 2.16 -0.15 -10.02
N GLY A 7 2.85 0.95 -10.39
CA GLY A 7 4.03 1.49 -9.74
C GLY A 7 3.78 1.99 -8.32
N ASP A 8 4.76 2.72 -7.80
CA ASP A 8 4.75 3.36 -6.49
C ASP A 8 3.42 4.06 -6.19
N ILE A 9 2.79 3.67 -5.08
CA ILE A 9 1.56 4.30 -4.59
C ILE A 9 1.90 5.35 -3.53
N GLN A 10 2.83 5.03 -2.64
CA GLN A 10 3.36 5.92 -1.61
C GLN A 10 2.25 6.66 -0.85
N GLY A 11 1.25 5.93 -0.36
CA GLY A 11 0.12 6.48 0.38
C GLY A 11 -0.81 7.41 -0.42
N CYS A 12 -0.73 7.45 -1.76
CA CYS A 12 -1.61 8.23 -2.64
C CYS A 12 -2.95 7.53 -2.92
N PHE A 13 -3.65 7.09 -1.87
CA PHE A 13 -4.86 6.26 -1.98
C PHE A 13 -5.92 6.81 -2.93
N LEU A 14 -6.23 8.10 -2.86
CA LEU A 14 -7.27 8.71 -3.71
C LEU A 14 -6.87 8.74 -5.20
N THR A 15 -5.57 8.91 -5.49
CA THR A 15 -5.07 8.87 -6.87
C THR A 15 -5.14 7.44 -7.41
N LEU A 16 -4.80 6.45 -6.58
CA LEU A 16 -4.95 5.04 -6.92
C LEU A 16 -6.41 4.70 -7.25
N GLN A 17 -7.37 5.09 -6.40
CA GLN A 17 -8.80 4.82 -6.68
C GLN A 17 -9.25 5.43 -8.01
N ARG A 18 -8.87 6.68 -8.31
CA ARG A 18 -9.18 7.32 -9.60
C ARG A 18 -8.54 6.61 -10.79
N LEU A 19 -7.32 6.08 -10.64
CA LEU A 19 -6.67 5.28 -11.68
C LEU A 19 -7.47 3.99 -11.93
N LEU A 20 -7.86 3.29 -10.86
CA LEU A 20 -8.63 2.06 -10.93
C LEU A 20 -10.01 2.26 -11.58
N GLU A 21 -10.70 3.36 -11.22
CA GLU A 21 -11.94 3.79 -11.87
C GLU A 21 -11.73 4.01 -13.38
N ARG A 22 -10.66 4.71 -13.76
CA ARG A 22 -10.34 5.03 -15.16
C ARG A 22 -10.05 3.79 -16.01
N ILE A 23 -9.44 2.77 -15.43
CA ILE A 23 -9.18 1.49 -16.13
C ILE A 23 -10.32 0.48 -15.96
N ALA A 24 -11.40 0.86 -15.27
CA ALA A 24 -12.55 0.02 -14.94
C ALA A 24 -12.14 -1.32 -14.30
N PHE A 25 -11.21 -1.26 -13.33
CA PHE A 25 -10.73 -2.45 -12.62
C PHE A 25 -11.88 -3.15 -11.88
N ASP A 26 -12.02 -4.46 -12.11
CA ASP A 26 -12.98 -5.32 -11.42
C ASP A 26 -12.24 -6.46 -10.69
N PRO A 27 -12.19 -6.46 -9.35
CA PRO A 27 -11.47 -7.49 -8.59
C PRO A 27 -12.09 -8.89 -8.71
N ALA A 28 -13.32 -9.03 -9.21
CA ALA A 28 -13.90 -10.33 -9.51
C ALA A 28 -13.39 -10.93 -10.84
N ARG A 29 -12.72 -10.14 -11.69
CA ARG A 29 -12.35 -10.52 -13.06
C ARG A 29 -10.90 -10.23 -13.42
N ASP A 30 -10.28 -9.26 -12.76
CA ASP A 30 -8.96 -8.73 -13.07
C ASP A 30 -8.01 -8.93 -11.88
N ARG A 31 -6.71 -8.73 -12.15
CA ARG A 31 -5.65 -8.79 -11.14
C ARG A 31 -4.80 -7.53 -11.11
N LEU A 32 -4.33 -7.18 -9.92
CA LEU A 32 -3.37 -6.09 -9.70
C LEU A 32 -2.05 -6.63 -9.21
N TRP A 33 -0.96 -6.17 -9.83
CA TRP A 33 0.40 -6.38 -9.38
C TRP A 33 0.95 -5.04 -8.89
N LEU A 34 1.13 -4.90 -7.58
CA LEU A 34 1.70 -3.72 -6.96
C LEU A 34 3.20 -3.92 -6.83
N VAL A 35 4.01 -3.09 -7.51
CA VAL A 35 5.46 -3.32 -7.61
C VAL A 35 6.27 -2.76 -6.43
N GLY A 36 5.62 -2.56 -5.28
CA GLY A 36 6.23 -2.05 -4.04
C GLY A 36 6.01 -0.56 -3.83
N ASP A 37 6.53 -0.07 -2.70
CA ASP A 37 6.39 1.30 -2.21
C ASP A 37 4.91 1.71 -2.13
N LEU A 38 4.13 0.90 -1.42
CA LEU A 38 2.70 1.14 -1.18
C LEU A 38 2.51 2.30 -0.19
N VAL A 39 3.43 2.41 0.77
CA VAL A 39 3.35 3.33 1.91
C VAL A 39 4.41 4.43 1.88
N ASN A 40 4.33 5.32 2.86
CA ASN A 40 5.25 6.42 3.11
C ASN A 40 5.08 7.57 2.08
N ARG A 41 5.61 8.77 2.38
CA ARG A 41 5.42 10.05 1.65
C ARG A 41 3.99 10.59 1.66
N GLY A 42 3.03 9.84 1.15
CA GLY A 42 1.63 10.26 1.04
C GLY A 42 0.87 10.05 2.35
N PRO A 43 -0.22 10.80 2.54
CA PRO A 43 -0.91 10.87 3.84
C PRO A 43 -1.78 9.66 4.15
N ARG A 44 -2.05 8.77 3.19
CA ARG A 44 -3.08 7.71 3.30
C ARG A 44 -2.51 6.30 3.17
N SER A 45 -1.34 6.07 3.79
CA SER A 45 -0.67 4.77 3.75
C SER A 45 -1.53 3.65 4.38
N LEU A 46 -2.25 3.97 5.46
CA LEU A 46 -3.12 3.02 6.16
C LEU A 46 -4.30 2.57 5.27
N GLU A 47 -4.93 3.50 4.55
CA GLU A 47 -6.00 3.14 3.61
C GLU A 47 -5.49 2.29 2.45
N VAL A 48 -4.28 2.55 1.93
CA VAL A 48 -3.67 1.71 0.88
C VAL A 48 -3.50 0.27 1.35
N LEU A 49 -2.90 0.06 2.53
CA LEU A 49 -2.68 -1.29 3.07
C LEU A 49 -3.99 -2.03 3.32
N ARG A 50 -4.96 -1.39 3.99
CA ARG A 50 -6.26 -2.00 4.26
C ARG A 50 -7.01 -2.35 2.98
N TRP A 51 -6.97 -1.47 1.99
CA TRP A 51 -7.58 -1.72 0.69
C TRP A 51 -6.91 -2.89 -0.03
N ALA A 52 -5.57 -2.90 -0.10
CA ALA A 52 -4.83 -3.97 -0.77
C ALA A 52 -5.07 -5.33 -0.09
N ARG A 53 -5.06 -5.38 1.25
CA ARG A 53 -5.42 -6.58 2.03
C ARG A 53 -6.85 -7.03 1.75
N GLY A 54 -7.81 -6.09 1.74
CA GLY A 54 -9.23 -6.37 1.50
C GLY A 54 -9.53 -6.96 0.11
N LEU A 55 -8.63 -6.80 -0.84
CA LEU A 55 -8.75 -7.38 -2.19
C LEU A 55 -8.31 -8.85 -2.27
N GLY A 56 -7.67 -9.40 -1.24
CA GLY A 56 -7.27 -10.81 -1.17
C GLY A 56 -6.48 -11.27 -2.40
N GLU A 57 -6.88 -12.39 -2.99
CA GLU A 57 -6.17 -13.04 -4.11
C GLU A 57 -6.21 -12.27 -5.43
N SER A 58 -6.98 -11.18 -5.52
CA SER A 58 -6.99 -10.30 -6.69
C SER A 58 -5.79 -9.34 -6.75
N VAL A 59 -5.01 -9.27 -5.67
CA VAL A 59 -3.79 -8.45 -5.57
C VAL A 59 -2.57 -9.34 -5.29
N VAL A 60 -1.48 -9.05 -6.00
CA VAL A 60 -0.13 -9.50 -5.66
C VAL A 60 0.71 -8.27 -5.40
N ALA A 61 1.43 -8.23 -4.28
CA ALA A 61 2.35 -7.14 -3.96
C ALA A 61 3.74 -7.70 -3.71
N VAL A 62 4.76 -6.96 -4.17
CA VAL A 62 6.16 -7.18 -3.77
C VAL A 62 6.58 -6.06 -2.82
N LEU A 63 7.58 -6.32 -1.98
CA LEU A 63 8.07 -5.32 -1.02
C LEU A 63 9.03 -4.33 -1.70
N GLY A 64 8.70 -3.05 -1.61
CA GLY A 64 9.60 -1.95 -1.94
C GLY A 64 10.43 -1.50 -0.73
N ASN A 65 11.36 -0.57 -0.94
CA ASN A 65 12.22 -0.05 0.13
C ASN A 65 11.45 0.76 1.18
N HIS A 66 10.38 1.46 0.81
CA HIS A 66 9.54 2.18 1.76
C HIS A 66 8.69 1.23 2.61
N ASP A 67 8.28 0.09 2.06
CA ASP A 67 7.57 -0.96 2.80
C ASP A 67 8.53 -1.65 3.80
N LEU A 68 9.75 -1.98 3.36
CA LEU A 68 10.79 -2.50 4.25
C LEU A 68 11.15 -1.51 5.37
N HIS A 69 11.17 -0.20 5.08
CA HIS A 69 11.38 0.83 6.11
C HIS A 69 10.22 0.87 7.12
N LEU A 70 8.96 0.69 6.69
CA LEU A 70 7.83 0.54 7.61
C LEU A 70 8.02 -0.68 8.53
N LEU A 71 8.38 -1.83 7.98
CA LEU A 71 8.64 -3.04 8.78
C LEU A 71 9.77 -2.82 9.79
N ALA A 72 10.86 -2.19 9.38
CA ALA A 72 11.97 -1.84 10.27
C ALA A 72 11.55 -0.84 11.37
N ARG A 73 10.67 0.12 11.06
CA ARG A 73 10.08 1.05 12.04
C ARG A 73 9.21 0.30 13.05
N ALA A 74 8.36 -0.62 12.58
CA ALA A 74 7.49 -1.43 13.43
C ALA A 74 8.29 -2.34 14.38
N ALA A 75 9.40 -2.89 13.90
CA ALA A 75 10.32 -3.70 14.69
C ALA A 75 11.27 -2.90 15.61
N GLY A 76 11.22 -1.55 15.58
CA GLY A 76 12.09 -0.70 16.40
C GLY A 76 13.56 -0.65 15.96
N VAL A 77 13.88 -1.13 14.76
CA VAL A 77 15.26 -1.19 14.21
C VAL A 77 15.73 0.17 13.69
N THR A 78 14.78 1.03 13.28
CA THR A 78 15.08 2.36 12.74
C THR A 78 14.16 3.43 13.33
N HIS A 79 14.56 4.69 13.17
CA HIS A 79 13.85 5.86 13.71
C HIS A 79 13.04 6.60 12.64
N ALA A 80 12.14 7.46 13.10
CA ALA A 80 11.36 8.32 12.23
C ALA A 80 12.25 9.29 11.44
N ARG A 81 11.97 9.39 10.14
CA ARG A 81 12.57 10.41 9.27
C ARG A 81 11.59 11.57 9.13
N ARG A 82 12.12 12.78 8.88
CA ARG A 82 11.33 14.02 8.77
C ARG A 82 10.18 13.97 7.75
N ARG A 83 10.24 13.07 6.76
CA ARG A 83 9.23 12.93 5.70
C ARG A 83 8.43 11.63 5.79
N ASP A 84 8.48 10.94 6.93
CA ASP A 84 7.70 9.72 7.14
C ASP A 84 6.23 10.06 7.39
N SER A 85 5.33 9.31 6.76
CA SER A 85 3.87 9.40 6.94
C SER A 85 3.28 8.07 7.46
N LEU A 86 4.07 7.33 8.23
CA LEU A 86 3.78 5.95 8.63
C LEU A 86 3.09 5.83 9.99
N GLU A 87 2.97 6.91 10.75
CA GLU A 87 2.51 6.85 12.15
C GLU A 87 1.10 6.27 12.27
N GLN A 88 0.20 6.62 11.35
CA GLN A 88 -1.15 6.06 11.31
C GLN A 88 -1.15 4.54 11.13
N VAL A 89 -0.20 3.99 10.38
CA VAL A 89 -0.05 2.54 10.20
C VAL A 89 0.51 1.93 11.49
N LEU A 90 1.56 2.50 12.05
CA LEU A 90 2.25 1.98 13.24
C LEU A 90 1.36 2.00 14.51
N GLN A 91 0.38 2.91 14.57
CA GLN A 91 -0.58 3.05 15.67
C GLN A 91 -1.91 2.35 15.41
N ALA A 92 -2.13 1.77 14.22
CA ALA A 92 -3.39 1.12 13.90
C ALA A 92 -3.61 -0.13 14.79
N ALA A 93 -4.84 -0.34 15.25
CA ALA A 93 -5.18 -1.49 16.08
C ALA A 93 -4.98 -2.83 15.36
N ASP A 94 -5.15 -2.83 14.04
CA ASP A 94 -4.99 -3.94 13.12
C ASP A 94 -3.60 -4.01 12.47
N ARG A 95 -2.62 -3.23 12.94
CA ARG A 95 -1.30 -3.09 12.28
C ARG A 95 -0.54 -4.39 12.05
N GLU A 96 -0.71 -5.40 12.91
CA GLU A 96 -0.01 -6.68 12.81
C GLU A 96 -0.56 -7.55 11.66
N ASP A 97 -1.77 -7.22 11.20
CA ASP A 97 -2.42 -7.90 10.09
C ASP A 97 -2.20 -7.20 8.73
N LEU A 98 -1.60 -6.01 8.72
CA LEU A 98 -1.39 -5.17 7.54
C LEU A 98 -0.02 -5.42 6.91
#